data_AF-A0A4Q9L530-F1
#
_entry.id   AF-A0A4Q9L530-F1
#
_cell.length_a   1.000
_cell.length_b   1.000
_cell.length_c   1.000
_cell.angle_alpha   90.00
_cell.angle_beta   90.00
_cell.angle_gamma   90.00
#
_symmetry.space_group_name_H-M   'P 1'
#
loop_
_entity.id
_entity.type
_entity.pdbx_description
1 polymer ?
#
loop_
_entity_poly.entity_id
_entity_poly.type
_entity_poly.pdbx_seq_one_letter_code
_entity_poly.pdbx_strand_id
1 'polypeptide(L)'
;MSFGTLLITTNSEPIYVKNKDDINISLIIDFVDSMISVANQFYEDEFFYSEGACVISCFQCPGITKIIWVGSEKKDLKKIYERYRIAKIYNDLELLNDIEC
;
A
#
# COMPACT_ATOMS: atom_id res chain seq x y z
N MET A 1 -1.47 19.46 -6.93
CA MET A 1 -0.86 18.68 -5.84
C MET A 1 -1.51 17.32 -5.89
N SER A 2 -0.71 16.26 -6.01
CA SER A 2 -1.22 14.90 -5.83
C SER A 2 -1.49 14.68 -4.35
N PHE A 3 -2.57 13.97 -4.03
CA PHE A 3 -2.93 13.63 -2.66
C PHE A 3 -3.12 12.11 -2.58
N GLY A 4 -2.77 11.52 -1.45
CA GLY A 4 -3.07 10.12 -1.19
C GLY A 4 -2.48 9.57 0.10
N THR A 5 -3.04 8.45 0.52
CA THR A 5 -2.68 7.69 1.72
C THR A 5 -1.83 6.49 1.32
N LEU A 6 -0.67 6.35 1.98
CA LEU A 6 0.15 5.15 1.89
C LEU A 6 -0.12 4.26 3.11
N LEU A 7 -0.41 2.99 2.86
CA LEU A 7 -0.69 1.98 3.86
C LEU A 7 0.28 0.80 3.66
N ILE A 8 0.87 0.31 4.75
CA ILE A 8 1.58 -0.97 4.75
C ILE A 8 0.89 -1.85 5.76
N THR A 9 0.52 -3.04 5.34
CA THR A 9 -0.19 -4.00 6.17
C THR A 9 0.57 -5.32 6.22
N THR A 10 0.43 -6.06 7.31
CA THR A 10 0.93 -7.44 7.45
C THR A 10 -0.16 -8.24 8.12
N ASN A 11 -0.51 -9.41 7.56
CA ASN A 11 -1.65 -10.21 8.06
C ASN A 11 -2.96 -9.41 8.17
N SER A 12 -3.17 -8.48 7.23
CA SER A 12 -4.34 -7.58 7.21
C SER A 12 -4.42 -6.60 8.39
N GLU A 13 -3.34 -6.45 9.15
CA GLU A 13 -3.20 -5.39 10.15
C GLU A 13 -2.32 -4.24 9.59
N PRO A 14 -2.74 -2.97 9.71
CA PRO A 14 -1.94 -1.83 9.28
C PRO A 14 -0.76 -1.62 10.25
N ILE A 15 0.47 -1.74 9.72
CA ILE A 15 1.72 -1.49 10.46
C ILE A 15 2.28 -0.09 10.21
N TYR A 16 1.87 0.54 9.10
CA TYR A 16 2.27 1.90 8.75
C TYR A 16 1.17 2.58 7.95
N VAL A 17 0.92 3.85 8.27
CA VAL A 17 -0.10 4.69 7.63
C VAL A 17 0.49 6.09 7.50
N LYS A 18 0.51 6.63 6.29
CA LYS A 18 0.93 8.00 6.02
C LYS A 18 -0.17 8.77 5.28
N ASN A 19 -0.39 10.03 5.68
CA ASN A 19 -1.47 10.89 5.21
C ASN A 19 -2.84 10.20 5.36
N LYS A 20 -3.25 9.97 6.62
CA LYS A 20 -4.55 9.39 6.94
C LYS A 20 -5.65 10.41 6.63
N ASP A 21 -5.97 10.56 5.35
CA ASP A 21 -6.94 11.51 4.82
C ASP A 21 -8.36 10.94 4.95
N ASP A 22 -8.94 10.94 6.16
CA ASP A 22 -10.32 10.48 6.45
C ASP A 22 -10.76 9.15 5.78
N ILE A 23 -9.81 8.33 5.33
CA ILE A 23 -10.12 7.06 4.68
C ILE A 23 -10.35 5.98 5.74
N ASN A 24 -11.34 5.13 5.47
CA ASN A 24 -11.58 3.95 6.27
C ASN A 24 -10.56 2.85 5.90
N ILE A 25 -9.47 2.78 6.66
CA ILE A 25 -8.37 1.85 6.43
C ILE A 25 -8.87 0.40 6.40
N SER A 26 -9.75 0.01 7.34
CA SER A 26 -10.30 -1.35 7.39
C SER A 26 -11.03 -1.70 6.10
N LEU A 27 -11.86 -0.79 5.58
CA LEU A 27 -12.57 -0.98 4.32
C LEU A 27 -11.61 -1.15 3.13
N ILE A 28 -10.53 -0.37 3.09
CA ILE A 28 -9.51 -0.49 2.03
C ILE A 28 -8.79 -1.83 2.10
N ILE A 29 -8.43 -2.30 3.30
CA ILE A 29 -7.77 -3.59 3.49
C ILE A 29 -8.69 -4.73 3.05
N ASP A 30 -9.95 -4.73 3.49
CA ASP A 30 -10.93 -5.75 3.11
C ASP A 30 -11.17 -5.78 1.60
N PHE A 31 -11.26 -4.60 0.97
CA PHE A 31 -11.39 -4.46 -0.47
C PHE A 31 -10.18 -5.05 -1.21
N VAL A 32 -8.97 -4.68 -0.79
CA VAL A 32 -7.71 -5.18 -1.37
C VAL A 32 -7.62 -6.71 -1.24
N ASP A 33 -8.00 -7.26 -0.09
CA ASP A 33 -7.95 -8.70 0.17
C ASP A 33 -8.93 -9.47 -0.72
N SER A 34 -10.12 -8.93 -0.90
CA SER A 34 -11.10 -9.47 -1.86
C SER A 34 -10.55 -9.43 -3.28
N MET A 35 -9.92 -8.33 -3.70
CA MET A 35 -9.37 -8.18 -5.05
C MET A 35 -8.23 -9.17 -5.33
N ILE A 36 -7.30 -9.34 -4.39
CA ILE A 36 -6.22 -10.34 -4.48
C ILE A 36 -6.81 -11.76 -4.61
N SER A 37 -7.80 -12.07 -3.76
CA SER A 37 -8.44 -13.39 -3.76
C SER A 37 -9.17 -13.68 -5.07
N VAL A 38 -9.82 -12.69 -5.67
CA VAL A 38 -10.55 -12.84 -6.95
C VAL A 38 -9.56 -12.93 -8.12
N ALA A 39 -8.51 -12.12 -8.12
CA ALA A 39 -7.53 -12.09 -9.19
C ALA A 39 -6.56 -13.27 -9.17
N ASN A 40 -6.58 -14.11 -8.13
CA ASN A 40 -5.65 -15.22 -7.90
C ASN A 40 -4.19 -14.76 -8.05
N GLN A 41 -3.90 -13.54 -7.57
CA GLN A 41 -2.60 -12.91 -7.78
C GLN A 41 -1.53 -13.54 -6.90
N PHE A 42 -0.35 -13.70 -7.48
CA PHE A 42 0.80 -14.29 -6.82
C PHE A 42 1.65 -13.20 -6.15
N TYR A 43 2.59 -13.64 -5.31
CA TYR A 43 3.58 -12.74 -4.71
C TYR A 43 4.34 -11.96 -5.78
N GLU A 44 4.64 -10.69 -5.49
CA GLU A 44 5.34 -9.74 -6.37
C GLU A 44 4.53 -9.22 -7.57
N ASP A 45 3.24 -9.53 -7.67
CA ASP A 45 2.35 -8.85 -8.60
C ASP A 45 1.83 -7.53 -8.01
N GLU A 46 1.78 -6.51 -8.87
CA GLU A 46 1.12 -5.25 -8.58
C GLU A 46 -0.29 -5.28 -9.18
N PHE A 47 -1.30 -4.90 -8.40
CA PHE A 47 -2.61 -4.61 -8.94
C PHE A 47 -2.97 -3.15 -8.79
N PHE A 48 -3.85 -2.73 -9.69
CA PHE A 48 -4.44 -1.41 -9.66
C PHE A 48 -5.94 -1.51 -9.88
N TYR A 49 -6.66 -0.66 -9.18
CA TYR A 49 -8.08 -0.41 -9.35
C TYR A 49 -8.26 1.11 -9.46
N SER A 50 -9.08 1.54 -10.42
CA SER A 50 -9.36 2.96 -10.63
C SER A 50 -10.85 3.18 -10.79
N GLU A 51 -11.43 4.03 -9.96
CA GLU A 51 -12.82 4.45 -10.04
C GLU A 51 -12.90 5.98 -9.95
N GLY A 52 -13.30 6.61 -11.06
CA GLY A 52 -13.32 8.07 -11.16
C GLY A 52 -11.94 8.68 -10.93
N ALA A 53 -11.83 9.54 -9.92
CA ALA A 53 -10.57 10.18 -9.52
C ALA A 53 -9.78 9.40 -8.46
N CYS A 54 -10.28 8.26 -7.99
CA CYS A 54 -9.62 7.44 -6.97
C CYS A 54 -8.88 6.27 -7.62
N VAL A 55 -7.60 6.14 -7.28
CA VAL A 55 -6.72 5.05 -7.68
C VAL A 55 -6.26 4.31 -6.44
N ILE A 56 -6.59 3.02 -6.37
CA ILE A 56 -6.08 2.09 -5.37
C ILE A 56 -5.05 1.20 -6.06
N SER A 57 -3.81 1.28 -5.63
CA SER A 57 -2.73 0.39 -6.08
C SER A 57 -2.30 -0.47 -4.90
N CYS A 58 -1.97 -1.73 -5.15
CA CYS A 58 -1.40 -2.58 -4.12
C CYS A 58 -0.35 -3.52 -4.68
N PHE A 59 0.70 -3.73 -3.88
CA PHE A 59 1.80 -4.62 -4.16
C PHE A 59 1.90 -5.65 -3.04
N GLN A 60 1.69 -6.91 -3.39
CA GLN A 60 1.77 -8.02 -2.43
C GLN A 60 3.21 -8.51 -2.31
N CYS A 61 3.80 -8.27 -1.13
CA CYS A 61 5.16 -8.70 -0.81
C CYS A 61 5.17 -10.13 -0.25
N PRO A 62 6.32 -10.82 -0.29
CA PRO A 62 6.52 -12.08 0.42
C PRO A 62 6.17 -11.96 1.93
N GLY A 63 5.55 -13.00 2.50
CA GLY A 63 5.22 -13.02 3.94
C GLY A 63 3.98 -12.24 4.33
N ILE A 64 2.95 -12.20 3.46
CA ILE A 64 1.60 -11.64 3.73
C ILE A 64 1.64 -10.11 3.97
N THR A 65 2.76 -9.45 3.68
CA THR A 65 2.86 -7.99 3.73
C THR A 65 2.30 -7.39 2.44
N LYS A 66 1.50 -6.34 2.54
CA LYS A 66 0.92 -5.63 1.38
C LYS A 66 1.23 -4.14 1.53
N ILE A 67 1.67 -3.53 0.44
CA ILE A 67 1.83 -2.08 0.35
C ILE A 67 0.70 -1.57 -0.52
N ILE A 68 -0.12 -0.68 0.04
CA ILE A 68 -1.34 -0.17 -0.58
C ILE A 68 -1.21 1.34 -0.68
N TRP A 69 -1.46 1.88 -1.87
CA TRP A 69 -1.55 3.30 -2.14
C TRP A 69 -2.97 3.65 -2.54
N VAL A 70 -3.54 4.67 -1.91
CA VAL A 70 -4.85 5.23 -2.27
C VAL A 70 -4.64 6.69 -2.60
N GLY A 71 -4.87 7.11 -3.84
CA GLY A 71 -4.65 8.50 -4.23
C GLY A 71 -5.26 8.85 -5.58
N SER A 72 -4.94 10.03 -6.11
CA SER A 72 -5.45 10.48 -7.41
C SER A 72 -4.71 9.89 -8.62
N GLU A 73 -3.56 9.27 -8.39
CA GLU A 73 -2.71 8.69 -9.43
C GLU A 73 -2.04 7.41 -8.94
N LYS A 74 -1.56 6.60 -9.89
CA LYS A 74 -0.80 5.38 -9.58
C LYS A 74 0.57 5.77 -9.01
N LYS A 75 1.03 5.06 -7.97
CA LYS A 75 2.42 5.13 -7.50
C LYS A 75 3.19 3.85 -7.80
N ASP A 76 4.50 4.02 -7.94
CA ASP A 76 5.46 2.93 -8.09
C ASP A 76 5.70 2.28 -6.72
N LEU A 77 4.84 1.30 -6.40
CA LEU A 77 4.86 0.61 -5.10
C LEU A 77 6.11 -0.25 -4.91
N LYS A 78 6.79 -0.65 -5.98
CA LYS A 78 8.03 -1.43 -5.90
C LYS A 78 9.16 -0.62 -5.29
N LYS A 79 9.30 0.67 -5.65
CA LYS A 79 10.26 1.57 -4.99
C LYS A 79 9.94 1.79 -3.51
N ILE A 80 8.65 1.89 -3.18
CA ILE A 80 8.21 2.01 -1.78
C ILE A 80 8.57 0.73 -1.02
N TYR A 81 8.39 -0.44 -1.62
CA TYR A 81 8.80 -1.72 -1.05
C TYR A 81 10.31 -1.78 -0.79
N GLU A 82 11.15 -1.32 -1.73
CA GLU A 82 12.61 -1.28 -1.52
C GLU A 82 12.98 -0.41 -0.30
N ARG A 83 12.34 0.76 -0.16
CA ARG A 83 12.52 1.61 1.02
C ARG A 83 12.02 0.94 2.30
N TYR A 84 10.85 0.29 2.26
CA TYR A 84 10.32 -0.48 3.39
C TYR A 84 11.24 -1.63 3.80
N ARG A 85 11.87 -2.33 2.84
CA ARG A 85 12.85 -3.37 3.15
C ARG A 85 14.04 -2.82 3.93
N ILE A 86 14.55 -1.66 3.53
CA ILE A 86 15.64 -0.97 4.24
C ILE A 86 15.16 -0.58 5.64
N ALA A 87 14.01 0.08 5.75
CA ALA A 87 13.40 0.46 7.02
C ALA A 87 13.26 -0.73 7.99
N LYS A 88 12.80 -1.88 7.48
CA LYS A 88 12.65 -3.11 8.26
C LYS A 88 13.99 -3.69 8.73
N ILE A 89 15.07 -3.58 7.95
CA ILE A 89 16.42 -4.02 8.35
C ILE A 89 16.95 -3.18 9.51
N TYR A 90 16.73 -1.87 9.46
CA TYR A 90 17.16 -0.94 10.52
C TYR A 90 16.16 -0.83 11.68
N ASN A 91 15.01 -1.50 11.58
CA ASN A 91 13.88 -1.38 12.50
C ASN A 91 13.44 0.09 12.73
N ASP A 92 13.48 0.88 11.67
CA ASP A 92 13.18 2.31 11.66
C ASP A 92 12.22 2.63 10.51
N LEU A 93 10.93 2.71 10.84
CA LEU A 93 9.87 3.06 9.88
C LEU A 93 9.81 4.57 9.58
N GLU A 94 10.52 5.43 10.33
CA GLU A 94 10.56 6.87 10.05
C GLU A 94 11.21 7.18 8.71
N LEU A 95 12.06 6.27 8.21
CA LEU A 95 12.64 6.32 6.86
C LEU A 95 11.59 6.36 5.73
N LEU A 96 10.33 6.01 6.02
CA LEU A 96 9.21 6.12 5.08
C LEU A 96 8.57 7.52 5.04
N ASN A 97 8.86 8.39 6.01
CA ASN A 97 8.32 9.75 6.05
C ASN A 97 8.84 10.62 4.90
N ASP A 98 9.97 10.28 4.29
CA ASP A 98 10.52 10.96 3.10
C ASP A 98 9.80 10.59 1.79
N ILE A 99 8.85 9.66 1.81
CA ILE A 99 8.09 9.27 0.62
C ILE A 99 7.02 10.33 0.34
N GLU A 100 7.18 11.10 -0.73
CA GLU A 100 6.13 12.03 -1.18
C GLU A 100 4.81 11.27 -1.31
N CYS A 101 3.73 11.86 -0.81
CA CYS A 101 2.37 11.33 -0.89
C CYS A 101 1.57 12.33 -1.72
#